data_AF-A0A2N9GGX7-F1
#
_entry.id   AF-A0A2N9GGX7-F1
#
_cell.length_a   1.000
_cell.length_b   1.000
_cell.length_c   1.000
_cell.angle_alpha   90.00
_cell.angle_beta   90.00
_cell.angle_gamma   90.00
#
_symmetry.space_group_name_H-M   'P 1'
#
loop_
_entity.id
_entity.type
_entity.pdbx_description
1 polymer ?
#
loop_
_entity_poly.entity_id
_entity_poly.type
_entity_poly.pdbx_seq_one_letter_code
_entity_poly.pdbx_strand_id
1 'polypeptide(L)' 'MVSQLVKHERIETTVAKAKEIRRLADNMVQLGKEGSLCAARRAAAFVRGDDVIHKLFTELAYR' A
#
# COMPACT_ATOMS: atom_id res chain seq x y z
N MET A 1 2.78 -9.34 1.77
CA MET A 1 1.36 -9.41 1.35
C MET A 1 0.79 -8.03 1.01
N VAL A 2 0.96 -6.99 1.83
CA VAL A 2 0.51 -5.62 1.47
C VAL A 2 1.09 -5.18 0.12
N SER A 3 2.37 -5.42 -0.13
CA SER A 3 3.01 -5.13 -1.44
C SER A 3 2.36 -5.87 -2.61
N GLN A 4 1.87 -7.10 -2.39
CA GLN A 4 1.18 -7.88 -3.43
C GLN A 4 -0.23 -7.32 -3.68
N LEU A 5 -0.93 -6.88 -2.63
CA LEU A 5 -2.22 -6.20 -2.77
C LEU A 5 -2.08 -4.90 -3.55
N VAL A 6 -1.06 -4.09 -3.28
CA VAL A 6 -0.79 -2.85 -4.00
C VAL A 6 -0.37 -3.12 -5.45
N LYS A 7 0.44 -4.16 -5.69
CA LYS A 7 0.89 -4.53 -7.03
C LYS A 7 -0.24 -5.06 -7.92
N HIS A 8 -1.04 -5.98 -7.40
CA HIS A 8 -2.05 -6.72 -8.17
C HIS A 8 -3.47 -6.16 -8.01
N GLU A 9 -3.68 -5.16 -7.15
CA GLU A 9 -4.97 -4.52 -6.80
C GLU A 9 -6.00 -5.45 -6.14
N ARG A 10 -5.87 -6.76 -6.33
CA ARG A 10 -6.69 -7.80 -5.72
C ARG A 10 -5.82 -9.01 -5.44
N ILE A 11 -6.01 -9.61 -4.26
CA ILE A 11 -5.39 -10.88 -3.88
C ILE A 11 -6.44 -11.80 -3.29
N GLU A 12 -6.28 -13.10 -3.50
CA GLU A 12 -7.09 -14.12 -2.82
C GLU A 12 -6.28 -14.68 -1.65
N THR A 13 -6.85 -14.60 -0.45
CA THR A 13 -6.21 -15.05 0.78
C THR A 13 -7.27 -15.51 1.78
N THR A 14 -6.83 -16.16 2.86
CA THR A 14 -7.71 -16.55 3.96
C THR A 14 -8.32 -15.34 4.67
N VAL A 15 -9.52 -15.52 5.22
CA VAL A 15 -10.28 -14.46 5.90
C VAL A 15 -9.50 -13.82 7.04
N ALA A 16 -8.79 -14.62 7.85
CA ALA A 16 -7.98 -14.12 8.96
C ALA A 16 -6.87 -13.17 8.45
N LYS A 17 -6.13 -13.57 7.42
CA LYS A 17 -5.07 -12.74 6.83
C LYS A 17 -5.64 -11.48 6.18
N ALA A 18 -6.79 -11.57 5.52
CA ALA A 18 -7.45 -10.42 4.91
C ALA A 18 -7.81 -9.35 5.95
N LYS A 19 -8.34 -9.75 7.11
CA LYS A 19 -8.69 -8.82 8.19
C LYS A 19 -7.47 -8.08 8.74
N GLU A 20 -6.35 -8.77 8.93
CA GLU A 20 -5.10 -8.15 9.40
C GLU A 20 -4.52 -7.16 8.38
N ILE A 21 -4.55 -7.53 7.09
CA ILE A 21 -3.97 -6.73 6.02
C ILE A 21 -4.79 -5.47 5.73
N ARG A 22 -6.11 -5.52 5.92
CA ARG A 22 -7.01 -4.40 5.62
C ARG A 22 -6.56 -3.10 6.28
N ARG A 23 -6.32 -3.12 7.59
CA ARG A 23 -5.90 -1.92 8.33
C ARG A 23 -4.56 -1.37 7.83
N LEU A 24 -3.63 -2.26 7.49
CA LEU A 24 -2.33 -1.85 6.94
C LEU A 24 -2.49 -1.24 5.54
N ALA A 25 -3.32 -1.83 4.69
CA ALA A 25 -3.59 -1.33 3.34
C ALA A 25 -4.22 0.07 3.38
N ASP A 26 -5.22 0.29 4.24
CA ASP A 26 -5.89 1.59 4.40
C ASP A 26 -4.89 2.68 4.81
N ASN A 27 -4.00 2.37 5.77
CA ASN A 27 -2.94 3.28 6.19
C ASN A 27 -1.95 3.59 5.05
N MET A 28 -1.61 2.61 4.21
CA MET A 28 -0.72 2.84 3.07
C MET A 28 -1.36 3.75 2.02
N VAL A 29 -2.66 3.59 1.75
CA VAL A 29 -3.40 4.49 0.85
C VAL A 29 -3.44 5.91 1.42
N GLN A 30 -3.64 6.06 2.74
CA GLN A 30 -3.62 7.37 3.38
C GLN A 30 -2.26 8.06 3.26
N LEU A 31 -1.15 7.33 3.46
CA LEU A 31 0.20 7.85 3.24
C LEU A 31 0.42 8.22 1.76
N GLY A 32 -0.09 7.42 0.83
CA GLY A 32 -0.09 7.72 -0.61
C GLY A 32 -0.77 9.07 -0.91
N LYS A 33 -1.94 9.30 -0.32
CA LYS A 33 -2.72 10.56 -0.45
C LYS A 33 -2.03 11.77 0.17
N GLU A 34 -1.22 11.59 1.22
CA GLU A 34 -0.46 12.69 1.85
C GLU A 34 0.64 13.22 0.92
N GLY A 35 1.24 12.36 0.08
CA GLY A 35 2.18 12.78 -0.97
C GLY A 35 3.52 13.38 -0.48
N SER A 36 3.81 13.32 0.82
CA SER A 36 5.03 13.89 1.40
C SER A 36 6.24 12.93 1.32
N LEU A 37 7.47 13.47 1.28
CA LEU A 37 8.69 12.65 1.33
C LEU A 37 8.76 11.80 2.63
N CYS A 38 8.21 12.33 3.72
CA CYS A 38 8.11 11.60 4.99
C CYS A 38 7.14 10.41 4.86
N ALA A 39 5.99 10.62 4.21
CA ALA A 39 5.04 9.55 3.91
C ALA A 39 5.65 8.47 3.01
N ALA A 40 6.40 8.85 1.97
CA ALA A 40 7.11 7.90 1.11
C ALA A 40 8.13 7.05 1.90
N ARG A 41 8.91 7.66 2.81
CA ARG A 41 9.84 6.93 3.69
C ARG A 41 9.13 5.98 4.65
N ARG A 42 7.98 6.37 5.20
CA ARG A 42 7.15 5.51 6.04
C ARG A 42 6.57 4.34 5.26
N ALA A 43 6.06 4.58 4.05
CA ALA A 43 5.54 3.54 3.17
C ALA A 43 6.64 2.54 2.76
N ALA A 44 7.86 3.00 2.51
CA ALA A 44 9.01 2.16 2.17
C ALA A 44 9.41 1.17 3.28
N ALA A 45 9.02 1.42 4.54
CA ALA A 45 9.24 0.47 5.64
C ALA A 45 8.31 -0.77 5.56
N PHE A 46 7.14 -0.63 4.94
CA PHE A 46 6.11 -1.68 4.87
C PHE A 46 5.93 -2.29 3.48
N VAL A 47 6.16 -1.50 2.44
CA VAL A 47 6.06 -1.91 1.04
C VAL A 47 7.46 -1.93 0.45
N ARG A 48 7.88 -3.10 -0.04
CA ARG A 48 9.14 -3.24 -0.77
C ARG A 48 8.90 -3.16 -2.27
N GLY A 49 9.79 -2.45 -2.96
CA GLY A 49 9.76 -2.24 -4.42
C GLY A 49 9.45 -0.78 -4.77
N ASP A 50 10.37 -0.15 -5.49
CA ASP A 50 10.23 1.25 -5.92
C ASP A 50 9.07 1.42 -6.91
N ASP A 51 8.79 0.39 -7.72
CA ASP A 51 7.65 0.30 -8.64
C ASP A 51 6.31 0.34 -7.88
N VAL A 52 6.21 -0.44 -6.79
CA VAL A 52 5.01 -0.54 -5.97
C VAL A 52 4.77 0.75 -5.20
N ILE A 53 5.83 1.38 -4.69
CA ILE A 53 5.76 2.68 -4.03
C ILE A 53 5.30 3.73 -5.05
N HIS A 54 5.90 3.78 -6.23
CA HIS A 54 5.50 4.74 -7.26
C HIS A 54 4.00 4.59 -7.59
N LYS A 55 3.53 3.36 -7.83
CA LYS A 55 2.11 3.06 -8.08
C LYS A 55 1.19 3.48 -6.93
N LEU A 56 1.63 3.34 -5.69
CA LEU A 56 0.87 3.76 -4.51
C LEU A 56 0.65 5.27 -4.47
N PHE A 57 1.67 6.06 -4.83
CA PHE A 57 1.63 7.53 -4.77
C PHE A 57 1.07 8.18 -6.05
N THR A 58 1.00 7.46 -7.18
CA THR A 58 0.49 8.00 -8.46
C THR A 58 -0.89 7.47 -8.83
N GLU A 59 -1.11 6.15 -8.79
CA GLU A 59 -2.37 5.58 -9.27
C GLU A 59 -3.39 5.41 -8.14
N LEU A 60 -2.95 4.89 -6.99
CA LEU A 60 -3.84 4.59 -5.87
C LEU A 60 -4.15 5.81 -4.99
N ALA A 61 -3.32 6.84 -5.02
CA ALA A 61 -3.56 8.07 -4.26
C ALA A 61 -4.69 8.92 -4.85
N TYR A 62 -4.85 8.94 -6.17
CA TYR A 62 -5.80 9.81 -6.89
C TYR A 62 -7.11 9.12 -7.29
N ARG A 63 -7.27 7.85 -6.91
CA ARG A 63 -8.47 7.04 -7.14
C ARG A 63 -9.42 7.09 -5.94
#